data_AF-A0AA38PEH4-F1
#
_entry.id   AF-A0AA38PEH4-F1
#
_cell.length_a   1.000
_cell.length_b   1.000
_cell.length_c   1.000
_cell.angle_alpha   90.00
_cell.angle_beta   90.00
_cell.angle_gamma   90.00
#
_symmetry.space_group_name_H-M   'P 1'
#
loop_
_entity.id
_entity.type
_entity.pdbx_description
1 polymer ?
#
loop_
_entity_poly.entity_id
_entity_poly.type
_entity_poly.pdbx_seq_one_letter_code
_entity_poly.pdbx_strand_id
1 'polypeptide(L)'
;MRFNSQPLLVFVGSMMIAVGALPLIARNLQGEKWILQEYEKTVTAADKHVFKAKLKDVDIGPLLSTEGLHNKGVYSIKGKYKNHEGDSIVLKVLKTVDDEAYAEVKALKGVDEYVDSGMFEVKGKEEPVIIMLKVPGSVLIDTDEYKKSHTDDKEKMKEEAIDLMCNEVARVGKSSGILHNDNRIENIHVTMSGKKVIAAKLTDWGAYELYTMDKGASTAEIIAFCKKHWTPVDWFVQADFE
;
A
#
# COMPACT_ATOMS: atom_id res chain seq x y z
N MET A 1 59.10 -20.23 63.16
CA MET A 1 58.99 -18.99 62.36
C MET A 1 57.64 -19.02 61.66
N ARG A 2 56.75 -18.05 61.92
CA ARG A 2 55.41 -17.98 61.32
C ARG A 2 55.51 -17.22 59.99
N PHE A 3 55.16 -17.86 58.88
CA PHE A 3 55.02 -17.22 57.58
C PHE A 3 53.61 -16.65 57.43
N ASN A 4 53.54 -15.38 57.08
CA ASN A 4 52.34 -14.60 56.82
C ASN A 4 52.08 -14.63 55.30
N SER A 5 50.94 -15.17 54.86
CA SER A 5 50.56 -15.20 53.44
C SER A 5 49.32 -14.35 53.23
N GLN A 6 49.49 -13.17 52.64
CA GLN A 6 48.38 -12.38 52.08
C GLN A 6 48.04 -12.87 50.67
N PRO A 7 46.76 -12.99 50.30
CA PRO A 7 46.36 -13.29 48.94
C PRO A 7 46.34 -12.01 48.09
N LEU A 8 46.97 -12.09 46.91
CA LEU A 8 46.99 -11.05 45.90
C LEU A 8 45.64 -11.05 45.14
N LEU A 9 44.86 -9.99 45.29
CA LEU A 9 43.61 -9.77 44.54
C LEU A 9 43.95 -9.26 43.14
N VAL A 10 43.69 -10.06 42.11
CA VAL A 10 43.82 -9.66 40.70
C VAL A 10 42.48 -9.06 40.25
N PHE A 11 42.44 -7.73 40.10
CA PHE A 11 41.33 -7.02 39.48
C PHE A 11 41.46 -7.10 37.95
N VAL A 12 40.58 -7.89 37.30
CA VAL A 12 40.41 -7.87 35.85
C VAL A 12 39.38 -6.79 35.52
N GLY A 13 39.86 -5.63 35.07
CA GLY A 13 39.00 -4.55 34.59
C GLY A 13 38.39 -4.91 33.23
N SER A 14 37.09 -5.21 33.21
CA SER A 14 36.32 -5.37 31.98
C SER A 14 36.15 -4.01 31.31
N MET A 15 36.92 -3.78 30.24
CA MET A 15 36.80 -2.63 29.36
C MET A 15 35.51 -2.79 28.54
N MET A 16 34.41 -2.19 28.99
CA MET A 16 33.19 -2.11 28.19
C MET A 16 33.45 -1.16 27.02
N ILE A 17 33.66 -1.72 25.83
CA ILE A 17 33.64 -0.95 24.59
C ILE A 17 32.17 -0.63 24.32
N ALA A 18 31.74 0.58 24.69
CA ALA A 18 30.48 1.13 24.24
C ALA A 18 30.60 1.39 22.73
N VAL A 19 30.14 0.43 21.93
CA VAL A 19 29.94 0.64 20.49
C VAL A 19 28.76 1.60 20.36
N GLY A 20 29.06 2.89 20.29
CA GLY A 20 28.06 3.89 19.90
C GLY A 20 27.60 3.55 18.49
N ALA A 21 26.40 3.00 18.36
CA ALA A 21 25.73 2.88 17.08
C ALA A 21 25.61 4.30 16.52
N LEU A 22 26.42 4.63 15.50
CA LEU A 22 26.26 5.88 14.76
C LEU A 22 24.80 5.95 14.31
N PRO A 23 24.12 7.09 14.51
CA PRO A 23 22.74 7.24 14.05
C PRO A 23 22.75 6.93 12.55
N LEU A 24 21.91 5.96 12.16
CA LEU A 24 21.66 5.62 10.76
C LEU A 24 21.39 6.94 10.04
N ILE A 25 22.30 7.36 9.17
CA ILE A 25 22.11 8.51 8.30
C ILE A 25 20.83 8.23 7.53
N ALA A 26 19.77 9.01 7.80
CA ALA A 26 18.52 8.92 7.08
C ALA A 26 18.84 9.06 5.59
N ARG A 27 18.68 7.98 4.83
CA ARG A 27 18.79 8.04 3.38
C ARG A 27 17.60 8.87 2.91
N ASN A 28 17.84 9.97 2.22
CA ASN A 28 16.78 10.73 1.56
C ASN A 28 16.20 9.86 0.43
N LEU A 29 15.18 9.06 0.75
CA LEU A 29 14.44 8.33 -0.26
C LEU A 29 13.61 9.33 -1.06
N GLN A 30 13.65 9.22 -2.39
CA GLN A 30 12.96 10.13 -3.31
C GLN A 30 13.32 11.63 -3.11
N GLY A 31 14.47 11.92 -2.50
CA GLY A 31 14.93 13.30 -2.25
C GLY A 31 14.29 14.00 -1.04
N GLU A 32 13.41 13.32 -0.29
CA GLU A 32 12.68 13.90 0.84
C GLU A 32 13.09 13.28 2.17
N LYS A 33 13.30 14.10 3.21
CA LYS A 33 13.71 13.60 4.55
C LYS A 33 12.59 12.90 5.32
N TRP A 34 11.35 13.23 5.00
CA TRP A 34 10.17 12.69 5.67
C TRP A 34 9.71 11.36 5.07
N ILE A 35 10.30 10.92 3.97
CA ILE A 35 10.12 9.57 3.40
C ILE A 35 11.21 8.67 4.01
N LEU A 36 10.80 7.72 4.84
CA LEU A 36 11.70 7.08 5.79
C LEU A 36 12.31 5.79 5.24
N GLN A 37 11.47 4.85 4.83
CA GLN A 37 11.88 3.56 4.26
C GLN A 37 10.79 2.97 3.38
N GLU A 38 11.18 2.16 2.39
CA GLU A 38 10.26 1.31 1.61
C GLU A 38 9.39 0.47 2.56
N TYR A 39 8.12 0.35 2.22
CA TYR A 39 7.13 -0.24 3.12
C TYR A 39 7.32 -1.76 3.28
N GLU A 40 7.76 -2.45 2.22
CA GLU A 40 8.10 -3.89 2.24
C GLU A 40 9.13 -4.22 3.33
N LYS A 41 10.11 -3.34 3.55
CA LYS A 41 11.14 -3.50 4.59
C LYS A 41 10.60 -3.45 6.02
N THR A 42 9.33 -3.09 6.19
CA THR A 42 8.67 -3.09 7.50
C THR A 42 8.09 -4.46 7.87
N VAL A 43 8.00 -5.41 6.93
CA VAL A 43 7.36 -6.72 7.16
C VAL A 43 8.03 -7.46 8.32
N THR A 44 7.23 -7.87 9.29
CA THR A 44 7.67 -8.59 10.48
C THR A 44 7.38 -10.08 10.37
N ALA A 45 7.93 -10.88 11.28
CA ALA A 45 7.62 -12.30 11.35
C ALA A 45 6.11 -12.57 11.54
N ALA A 46 5.39 -11.71 12.28
CA ALA A 46 3.95 -11.86 12.50
C ALA A 46 3.14 -11.63 11.22
N ASP A 47 3.57 -10.67 10.37
CA ASP A 47 2.92 -10.38 9.10
C ASP A 47 2.98 -11.59 8.15
N LYS A 48 4.01 -12.44 8.26
CA LYS A 48 4.15 -13.67 7.44
C LYS A 48 3.14 -14.79 7.80
N HIS A 49 2.26 -14.56 8.77
CA HIS A 49 1.21 -15.52 9.15
C HIS A 49 -0.14 -15.26 8.48
N VAL A 50 -0.30 -14.14 7.76
CA VAL A 50 -1.61 -13.68 7.26
C VAL A 50 -2.27 -14.59 6.21
N PHE A 51 -1.52 -15.48 5.57
CA PHE A 51 -2.05 -16.47 4.62
C PHE A 51 -2.10 -17.91 5.18
N LYS A 52 -1.86 -18.13 6.48
CA LYS A 52 -1.83 -19.49 7.05
C LYS A 52 -3.23 -20.09 7.29
N ALA A 53 -4.24 -19.25 7.48
CA ALA A 53 -5.60 -19.69 7.75
C ALA A 53 -6.31 -20.10 6.46
N LYS A 54 -7.17 -21.12 6.53
CA LYS A 54 -8.11 -21.43 5.45
C LYS A 54 -9.38 -20.60 5.63
N LEU A 55 -9.72 -19.79 4.63
CA LEU A 55 -10.97 -19.05 4.62
C LEU A 55 -12.15 -19.99 4.33
N LYS A 56 -13.26 -19.76 5.03
CA LYS A 56 -14.51 -20.50 4.88
C LYS A 56 -15.64 -19.52 4.57
N ASP A 57 -16.75 -20.02 4.05
CA ASP A 57 -18.00 -19.26 3.87
C ASP A 57 -17.85 -18.03 2.95
N VAL A 58 -16.89 -18.05 2.03
CA VAL A 58 -16.76 -17.05 0.95
C VAL A 58 -17.55 -17.55 -0.26
N ASP A 59 -18.60 -16.84 -0.66
CA ASP A 59 -19.30 -17.11 -1.91
C ASP A 59 -18.72 -16.22 -3.02
N ILE A 60 -17.91 -16.81 -3.89
CA ILE A 60 -17.20 -16.07 -4.94
C ILE A 60 -18.14 -15.70 -6.10
N GLY A 61 -18.07 -14.43 -6.48
CA GLY A 61 -18.78 -13.84 -7.60
C GLY A 61 -18.03 -13.94 -8.93
N PRO A 62 -18.53 -13.27 -9.98
CA PRO A 62 -17.80 -13.14 -11.24
C PRO A 62 -16.42 -12.48 -11.05
N LEU A 63 -15.51 -12.86 -11.94
CA LEU A 63 -14.21 -12.20 -12.16
C LEU A 63 -14.45 -10.76 -12.62
N LEU A 64 -13.76 -9.81 -11.98
CA LEU A 64 -13.81 -8.39 -12.26
C LEU A 64 -12.63 -7.92 -13.12
N SER A 65 -11.42 -8.38 -12.80
CA SER A 65 -10.19 -8.02 -13.52
C SER A 65 -9.12 -9.11 -13.38
N THR A 66 -8.23 -9.19 -14.37
CA THR A 66 -6.99 -9.98 -14.34
C THR A 66 -5.73 -9.11 -14.45
N GLU A 67 -5.90 -7.79 -14.42
CA GLU A 67 -4.82 -6.82 -14.61
C GLU A 67 -3.94 -6.71 -13.36
N GLY A 68 -2.63 -6.55 -13.55
CA GLY A 68 -1.66 -6.38 -12.48
C GLY A 68 -0.64 -7.52 -12.39
N LEU A 69 0.60 -7.14 -12.09
CA LEU A 69 1.78 -8.02 -12.18
C LEU A 69 1.71 -9.21 -11.21
N HIS A 70 1.18 -9.02 -10.00
CA HIS A 70 1.17 -10.02 -8.92
C HIS A 70 -0.21 -10.66 -8.68
N ASN A 71 -1.15 -10.41 -9.58
CA ASN A 71 -2.57 -10.76 -9.50
C ASN A 71 -2.92 -11.97 -10.42
N LYS A 72 -3.65 -12.98 -9.90
CA LYS A 72 -4.29 -14.05 -10.72
C LYS A 72 -5.75 -13.78 -11.07
N GLY A 73 -6.43 -12.97 -10.27
CA GLY A 73 -7.70 -12.34 -10.60
C GLY A 73 -8.25 -11.56 -9.41
N VAL A 74 -9.04 -10.52 -9.67
CA VAL A 74 -9.92 -9.86 -8.69
C VAL A 74 -11.34 -10.31 -8.95
N TYR A 75 -12.04 -10.77 -7.92
CA TYR A 75 -13.38 -11.31 -7.99
C TYR A 75 -14.31 -10.50 -7.09
N SER A 76 -15.57 -10.40 -7.50
CA SER A 76 -16.64 -9.95 -6.60
C SER A 76 -16.96 -11.02 -5.56
N ILE A 77 -17.64 -10.65 -4.49
CA ILE A 77 -18.19 -11.57 -3.49
C ILE A 77 -19.71 -11.48 -3.56
N LYS A 78 -20.40 -12.62 -3.46
CA LYS A 78 -21.86 -12.71 -3.40
C LYS A 78 -22.33 -12.77 -1.95
N GLY A 79 -23.57 -12.32 -1.72
CA GLY A 79 -24.20 -12.40 -0.40
C GLY A 79 -23.46 -11.54 0.62
N LYS A 80 -23.15 -12.12 1.77
CA LYS A 80 -22.39 -11.46 2.84
C LYS A 80 -21.18 -12.29 3.21
N TYR A 81 -20.12 -11.61 3.58
CA TYR A 81 -18.96 -12.23 4.19
C TYR A 81 -18.60 -11.49 5.47
N LYS A 82 -18.63 -12.23 6.60
CA LYS A 82 -18.60 -11.63 7.94
C LYS A 82 -19.67 -10.53 8.05
N ASN A 83 -19.28 -9.31 8.43
CA ASN A 83 -20.18 -8.17 8.60
C ASN A 83 -20.23 -7.24 7.37
N HIS A 84 -19.77 -7.71 6.20
CA HIS A 84 -19.72 -6.91 4.96
C HIS A 84 -20.68 -7.47 3.91
N GLU A 85 -21.38 -6.57 3.23
CA GLU A 85 -22.14 -6.91 2.02
C GLU A 85 -21.17 -7.20 0.87
N GLY A 86 -21.45 -8.20 0.05
CA GLY A 86 -20.55 -8.67 -1.00
C GLY A 86 -20.23 -7.61 -2.08
N ASP A 87 -21.11 -6.63 -2.27
CA ASP A 87 -20.89 -5.50 -3.19
C ASP A 87 -19.93 -4.43 -2.64
N SER A 88 -19.69 -4.43 -1.32
CA SER A 88 -18.79 -3.53 -0.60
C SER A 88 -17.36 -4.06 -0.47
N ILE A 89 -17.09 -5.28 -0.93
CA ILE A 89 -15.80 -5.97 -0.80
C ILE A 89 -15.43 -6.69 -2.09
N VAL A 90 -14.13 -6.97 -2.25
CA VAL A 90 -13.58 -7.76 -3.36
C VAL A 90 -12.59 -8.79 -2.84
N LEU A 91 -12.37 -9.85 -3.61
CA LEU A 91 -11.38 -10.88 -3.35
C LEU A 91 -10.29 -10.83 -4.42
N LYS A 92 -9.05 -10.52 -4.03
CA LYS A 92 -7.85 -10.59 -4.89
C LYS A 92 -7.16 -11.93 -4.67
N VAL A 93 -6.88 -12.63 -5.77
CA VAL A 93 -6.09 -13.88 -5.78
C VAL A 93 -4.66 -13.52 -6.14
N LEU A 94 -3.70 -13.95 -5.33
CA LEU A 94 -2.28 -13.63 -5.53
C LEU A 94 -1.57 -14.71 -6.35
N LYS A 95 -0.54 -14.31 -7.11
CA LYS A 95 0.32 -15.26 -7.84
C LYS A 95 1.25 -16.03 -6.89
N THR A 96 1.86 -15.33 -5.95
CA THR A 96 2.86 -15.80 -5.00
C THR A 96 2.60 -15.23 -3.61
N VAL A 97 3.21 -15.86 -2.60
CA VAL A 97 3.22 -15.34 -1.22
C VAL A 97 4.68 -15.03 -0.86
N ASP A 98 5.04 -13.76 -0.99
CA ASP A 98 6.35 -13.18 -0.75
C ASP A 98 6.22 -11.95 0.18
N ASP A 99 7.32 -11.22 0.39
CA ASP A 99 7.34 -10.06 1.28
C ASP A 99 6.46 -8.91 0.75
N GLU A 100 6.29 -8.78 -0.56
CA GLU A 100 5.34 -7.87 -1.19
C GLU A 100 3.88 -8.22 -0.84
N ALA A 101 3.48 -9.48 -0.96
CA ALA A 101 2.15 -9.93 -0.56
C ALA A 101 1.84 -9.69 0.93
N TYR A 102 2.84 -9.88 1.80
CA TYR A 102 2.67 -9.59 3.23
C TYR A 102 2.58 -8.09 3.51
N ALA A 103 3.37 -7.29 2.80
CA ALA A 103 3.35 -5.83 2.90
C ALA A 103 2.03 -5.24 2.40
N GLU A 104 1.43 -5.78 1.34
CA GLU A 104 0.09 -5.36 0.87
C GLU A 104 -0.98 -5.58 1.95
N VAL A 105 -1.04 -6.77 2.55
CA VAL A 105 -1.98 -7.03 3.67
C VAL A 105 -1.72 -6.08 4.84
N LYS A 106 -0.46 -5.80 5.15
CA LYS A 106 -0.09 -4.86 6.22
C LYS A 106 -0.49 -3.42 5.88
N ALA A 107 -0.34 -3.00 4.63
CA ALA A 107 -0.74 -1.67 4.17
C ALA A 107 -2.25 -1.51 4.26
N LEU A 108 -3.01 -2.47 3.74
CA LEU A 108 -4.48 -2.51 3.82
C LEU A 108 -4.99 -2.42 5.27
N LYS A 109 -4.32 -3.08 6.22
CA LYS A 109 -4.63 -2.94 7.66
C LYS A 109 -4.32 -1.55 8.18
N GLY A 110 -3.23 -0.93 7.74
CA GLY A 110 -2.83 0.41 8.16
C GLY A 110 -3.71 1.54 7.65
N VAL A 111 -4.51 1.28 6.61
CA VAL A 111 -5.47 2.24 6.03
C VAL A 111 -6.93 1.86 6.26
N ASP A 112 -7.18 0.85 7.11
CA ASP A 112 -8.52 0.35 7.45
C ASP A 112 -9.35 -0.16 6.24
N GLU A 113 -8.69 -0.72 5.22
CA GLU A 113 -9.34 -1.31 4.03
C GLU A 113 -9.27 -2.84 3.99
N TYR A 114 -8.58 -3.45 4.95
CA TYR A 114 -8.47 -4.90 5.11
C TYR A 114 -9.73 -5.54 5.72
N VAL A 115 -10.17 -6.69 5.17
CA VAL A 115 -11.27 -7.49 5.71
C VAL A 115 -10.82 -8.89 6.15
N ASP A 116 -10.09 -9.60 5.30
CA ASP A 116 -9.48 -10.89 5.65
C ASP A 116 -8.35 -11.30 4.69
N SER A 117 -7.59 -12.32 5.04
CA SER A 117 -6.63 -12.97 4.14
C SER A 117 -6.38 -14.41 4.57
N GLY A 118 -6.08 -15.28 3.61
CA GLY A 118 -5.87 -16.69 3.88
C GLY A 118 -5.69 -17.51 2.59
N MET A 119 -5.74 -18.82 2.73
CA MET A 119 -5.89 -19.75 1.61
C MET A 119 -7.38 -19.97 1.34
N PHE A 120 -7.78 -19.98 0.07
CA PHE A 120 -9.16 -20.22 -0.35
C PHE A 120 -9.20 -21.03 -1.66
N GLU A 121 -10.25 -21.84 -1.85
CA GLU A 121 -10.41 -22.61 -3.08
C GLU A 121 -11.04 -21.75 -4.19
N VAL A 122 -10.24 -21.41 -5.20
CA VAL A 122 -10.68 -20.67 -6.39
C VAL A 122 -10.61 -21.60 -7.60
N LYS A 123 -11.77 -21.90 -8.19
CA LYS A 123 -11.89 -22.79 -9.37
C LYS A 123 -11.21 -24.16 -9.16
N GLY A 124 -11.41 -24.76 -7.98
CA GLY A 124 -10.86 -26.08 -7.64
C GLY A 124 -9.38 -26.09 -7.26
N LYS A 125 -8.76 -24.93 -7.03
CA LYS A 125 -7.36 -24.82 -6.58
C LYS A 125 -7.27 -23.99 -5.30
N GLU A 126 -6.51 -24.46 -4.34
CA GLU A 126 -6.20 -23.71 -3.13
C GLU A 126 -5.18 -22.60 -3.46
N GLU A 127 -5.59 -21.34 -3.30
CA GLU A 127 -4.84 -20.15 -3.68
C GLU A 127 -4.78 -19.15 -2.52
N PRO A 128 -3.70 -18.36 -2.39
CA PRO A 128 -3.64 -17.25 -1.44
C PRO A 128 -4.53 -16.10 -1.89
N VAL A 129 -5.34 -15.57 -0.97
CA VAL A 129 -6.31 -14.51 -1.26
C VAL A 129 -6.32 -13.42 -0.20
N ILE A 130 -6.65 -12.20 -0.64
CA ILE A 130 -6.94 -11.04 0.22
C ILE A 130 -8.38 -10.62 -0.06
N ILE A 131 -9.16 -10.43 1.01
CA ILE A 131 -10.48 -9.80 0.96
C ILE A 131 -10.33 -8.39 1.53
N MET A 132 -10.76 -7.40 0.76
CA MET A 132 -10.61 -5.98 1.09
C MET A 132 -11.85 -5.20 0.70
N LEU A 133 -11.99 -3.99 1.25
CA LEU A 133 -13.05 -3.06 0.88
C LEU A 133 -12.95 -2.71 -0.60
N LYS A 134 -14.09 -2.63 -1.27
CA LYS A 134 -14.17 -2.17 -2.64
C LYS A 134 -14.05 -0.64 -2.66
N VAL A 135 -13.06 -0.14 -3.40
CA VAL A 135 -12.87 1.30 -3.58
C VAL A 135 -14.02 1.88 -4.44
N PRO A 136 -14.72 2.93 -3.98
CA PRO A 136 -15.81 3.52 -4.75
C PRO A 136 -15.31 4.28 -5.98
N GLY A 137 -16.16 4.43 -6.98
CA GLY A 137 -15.82 5.12 -8.23
C GLY A 137 -15.24 4.18 -9.28
N SER A 138 -14.55 4.75 -10.26
CA SER A 138 -13.92 4.00 -11.37
C SER A 138 -12.65 4.70 -11.81
N VAL A 139 -11.75 3.97 -12.47
CA VAL A 139 -10.57 4.57 -13.10
C VAL A 139 -11.00 5.68 -14.07
N LEU A 140 -10.33 6.84 -14.04
CA LEU A 140 -10.77 8.02 -14.80
C LEU A 140 -10.93 7.73 -16.30
N ILE A 141 -9.95 7.06 -16.91
CA ILE A 141 -10.00 6.73 -18.34
C ILE A 141 -11.15 5.81 -18.71
N ASP A 142 -11.70 5.09 -17.74
CA ASP A 142 -12.80 4.16 -17.95
C ASP A 142 -14.18 4.78 -17.80
N THR A 143 -14.25 5.96 -17.21
CA THR A 143 -15.51 6.70 -17.06
C THR A 143 -16.09 7.10 -18.42
N ASP A 144 -17.41 7.02 -18.53
CA ASP A 144 -18.15 7.42 -19.72
C ASP A 144 -17.92 8.90 -20.04
N GLU A 145 -17.84 9.75 -19.01
CA GLU A 145 -17.63 11.18 -19.12
C GLU A 145 -16.25 11.50 -19.70
N TYR A 146 -15.20 10.80 -19.26
CA TYR A 146 -13.87 10.97 -19.83
C TYR A 146 -13.84 10.47 -21.28
N LYS A 147 -14.33 9.25 -21.55
CA LYS A 147 -14.33 8.65 -22.90
C LYS A 147 -15.04 9.53 -23.94
N LYS A 148 -16.15 10.16 -23.58
CA LYS A 148 -16.98 11.00 -24.47
C LYS A 148 -16.51 12.46 -24.57
N SER A 149 -15.54 12.89 -23.76
CA SER A 149 -15.07 14.28 -23.72
C SER A 149 -13.98 14.58 -24.75
N HIS A 150 -13.87 15.86 -25.12
CA HIS A 150 -12.81 16.37 -25.99
C HIS A 150 -11.47 16.49 -25.23
N THR A 151 -10.37 16.72 -25.94
CA THR A 151 -9.02 16.78 -25.37
C THR A 151 -8.91 17.75 -24.21
N ASP A 152 -9.36 19.00 -24.38
CA ASP A 152 -9.28 20.04 -23.33
C ASP A 152 -10.05 19.64 -22.06
N ASP A 153 -11.24 19.03 -22.22
CA ASP A 153 -12.03 18.53 -21.10
C ASP A 153 -11.33 17.35 -20.41
N LYS A 154 -10.68 16.45 -21.16
CA LYS A 154 -9.91 15.32 -20.62
C LYS A 154 -8.70 15.79 -19.83
N GLU A 155 -7.96 16.76 -20.35
CA GLU A 155 -6.83 17.37 -19.64
C GLU A 155 -7.29 18.01 -18.34
N LYS A 156 -8.39 18.76 -18.37
CA LYS A 156 -8.98 19.33 -17.16
C LYS A 156 -9.41 18.27 -16.15
N MET A 157 -10.05 17.19 -16.58
CA MET A 157 -10.42 16.08 -15.68
C MET A 157 -9.18 15.43 -15.07
N LYS A 158 -8.08 15.29 -15.83
CA LYS A 158 -6.81 14.78 -15.29
C LYS A 158 -6.24 15.70 -14.21
N GLU A 159 -6.20 17.00 -14.46
CA GLU A 159 -5.75 18.00 -13.47
C GLU A 159 -6.58 17.94 -12.19
N GLU A 160 -7.92 17.93 -12.31
CA GLU A 160 -8.82 17.81 -11.17
C GLU A 160 -8.61 16.51 -10.38
N ALA A 161 -8.43 15.39 -11.07
CA ALA A 161 -8.20 14.10 -10.45
C ALA A 161 -6.83 14.01 -9.76
N ILE A 162 -5.76 14.53 -10.37
CA ILE A 162 -4.43 14.61 -9.75
C ILE A 162 -4.47 15.46 -8.48
N ASP A 163 -5.15 16.60 -8.54
CA ASP A 163 -5.31 17.48 -7.39
C ASP A 163 -6.03 16.78 -6.23
N LEU A 164 -7.12 16.07 -6.52
CA LEU A 164 -7.85 15.30 -5.52
C LEU A 164 -7.05 14.09 -5.01
N MET A 165 -6.33 13.41 -5.90
CA MET A 165 -5.47 12.28 -5.56
C MET A 165 -4.35 12.71 -4.61
N CYS A 166 -3.64 13.80 -4.91
CA CYS A 166 -2.54 14.25 -4.04
C CYS A 166 -3.04 14.73 -2.67
N ASN A 167 -4.25 15.30 -2.60
CA ASN A 167 -4.91 15.58 -1.31
C ASN A 167 -5.20 14.28 -0.54
N GLU A 168 -5.65 13.23 -1.23
CA GLU A 168 -5.91 11.92 -0.62
C GLU A 168 -4.61 11.24 -0.16
N VAL A 169 -3.53 11.28 -0.95
CA VAL A 169 -2.19 10.81 -0.57
C VAL A 169 -1.75 11.49 0.73
N ALA A 170 -1.87 12.81 0.81
CA ALA A 170 -1.50 13.53 2.03
C ALA A 170 -2.40 13.19 3.22
N ARG A 171 -3.72 13.04 3.00
CA ARG A 171 -4.67 12.64 4.04
C ARG A 171 -4.33 11.26 4.60
N VAL A 172 -4.17 10.26 3.72
CA VAL A 172 -3.84 8.88 4.10
C VAL A 172 -2.46 8.83 4.75
N GLY A 173 -1.45 9.44 4.15
CA GLY A 173 -0.10 9.49 4.70
C GLY A 173 -0.05 10.07 6.12
N LYS A 174 -0.81 11.13 6.39
CA LYS A 174 -0.91 11.70 7.75
C LYS A 174 -1.63 10.79 8.73
N SER A 175 -2.69 10.09 8.32
CA SER A 175 -3.43 9.20 9.22
C SER A 175 -2.71 7.88 9.47
N SER A 176 -2.26 7.20 8.42
CA SER A 176 -1.67 5.86 8.50
C SER A 176 -0.16 5.90 8.71
N GLY A 177 0.54 6.89 8.16
CA GLY A 177 2.01 6.93 8.11
C GLY A 177 2.57 6.22 6.88
N ILE A 178 1.71 5.95 5.90
CA ILE A 178 2.03 5.26 4.65
C ILE A 178 1.89 6.26 3.51
N LEU A 179 3.01 6.54 2.83
CA LEU A 179 3.01 7.28 1.58
C LEU A 179 2.73 6.30 0.43
N HIS A 180 1.62 6.52 -0.27
CA HIS A 180 1.31 5.86 -1.53
C HIS A 180 1.96 6.65 -2.67
N ASN A 181 2.99 6.11 -3.31
CA ASN A 181 3.68 6.80 -4.39
C ASN A 181 3.32 6.27 -5.78
N ASP A 182 2.81 5.04 -5.92
CA ASP A 182 2.37 4.45 -7.20
C ASP A 182 1.00 5.00 -7.67
N ASN A 183 0.90 6.33 -7.82
CA ASN A 183 -0.36 7.03 -8.10
C ASN A 183 -0.65 7.17 -9.59
N ARG A 184 -0.30 6.16 -10.39
CA ARG A 184 -0.67 6.08 -11.82
C ARG A 184 -2.18 6.01 -12.03
N ILE A 185 -2.64 6.27 -13.25
CA ILE A 185 -4.07 6.52 -13.49
C ILE A 185 -4.94 5.30 -13.19
N GLU A 186 -4.49 4.08 -13.45
CA GLU A 186 -5.20 2.84 -13.07
C GLU A 186 -5.30 2.61 -11.56
N ASN A 187 -4.40 3.21 -10.76
CA ASN A 187 -4.37 3.05 -9.32
C ASN A 187 -5.23 4.09 -8.59
N ILE A 188 -6.01 4.89 -9.32
CA ILE A 188 -6.85 5.96 -8.77
C ILE A 188 -8.29 5.82 -9.26
N HIS A 189 -9.19 5.59 -8.31
CA HIS A 189 -10.63 5.58 -8.57
C HIS A 189 -11.20 6.97 -8.36
N VAL A 190 -11.88 7.48 -9.37
CA VAL A 190 -12.54 8.79 -9.33
C VAL A 190 -14.05 8.66 -9.21
N THR A 191 -14.68 9.65 -8.59
CA THR A 191 -16.13 9.86 -8.64
C THR A 191 -16.41 11.09 -9.50
N MET A 192 -17.28 10.94 -10.49
CA MET A 192 -17.68 12.00 -11.41
C MET A 192 -18.99 12.66 -10.99
N SER A 193 -19.14 13.95 -11.30
CA SER A 193 -20.41 14.67 -11.30
C SER A 193 -20.51 15.45 -12.61
N GLY A 194 -21.14 14.83 -13.61
CA GLY A 194 -21.00 15.27 -14.99
C GLY A 194 -19.52 15.27 -15.40
N LYS A 195 -19.05 16.35 -16.01
CA LYS A 195 -17.64 16.48 -16.46
C LYS A 195 -16.65 16.86 -15.34
N LYS A 196 -17.08 16.90 -14.08
CA LYS A 196 -16.23 17.30 -12.95
C LYS A 196 -15.81 16.09 -12.14
N VAL A 197 -14.53 16.01 -11.79
CA VAL A 197 -14.04 15.04 -10.80
C VAL A 197 -14.31 15.60 -9.40
N ILE A 198 -15.05 14.87 -8.57
CA ILE A 198 -15.46 15.35 -7.24
C ILE A 198 -14.79 14.60 -6.09
N ALA A 199 -14.23 13.42 -6.35
CA ALA A 199 -13.41 12.68 -5.39
C ALA A 199 -12.41 11.80 -6.13
N ALA A 200 -11.27 11.54 -5.49
CA ALA A 200 -10.30 10.54 -5.90
C ALA A 200 -9.97 9.65 -4.69
N LYS A 201 -9.81 8.36 -4.94
CA LYS A 201 -9.46 7.34 -3.95
C LYS A 201 -8.31 6.51 -4.46
N LEU A 202 -7.37 6.24 -3.58
CA LEU A 202 -6.23 5.36 -3.84
C LEU A 202 -6.73 3.91 -3.90
N THR A 203 -6.14 3.12 -4.79
CA THR A 203 -6.26 1.67 -4.82
C THR A 203 -4.88 1.08 -5.10
N ASP A 204 -4.79 -0.26 -5.11
CA ASP A 204 -3.55 -1.00 -5.35
C ASP A 204 -2.45 -0.75 -4.31
N TRP A 205 -2.63 -1.32 -3.12
CA TRP A 205 -1.66 -1.25 -2.02
C TRP A 205 -0.51 -2.26 -2.14
N GLY A 206 -0.15 -2.68 -3.37
CA GLY A 206 1.07 -3.46 -3.63
C GLY A 206 2.29 -2.74 -3.06
N ALA A 207 3.30 -3.47 -2.57
CA ALA A 207 4.37 -2.85 -1.78
C ALA A 207 5.33 -1.98 -2.61
N TYR A 208 5.35 -2.20 -3.93
CA TYR A 208 6.10 -1.39 -4.86
C TYR A 208 5.68 0.09 -4.74
N GLU A 209 6.66 0.98 -4.57
CA GLU A 209 6.40 2.42 -4.38
C GLU A 209 5.49 2.79 -3.20
N LEU A 210 5.37 1.91 -2.19
CA LEU A 210 4.89 2.30 -0.87
C LEU A 210 6.07 2.62 0.04
N TYR A 211 5.92 3.68 0.83
CA TYR A 211 6.91 4.09 1.82
C TYR A 211 6.26 4.33 3.17
N THR A 212 7.00 4.07 4.24
CA THR A 212 6.69 4.72 5.52
C THR A 212 7.11 6.18 5.47
N MET A 213 6.34 7.03 6.15
CA MET A 213 6.62 8.45 6.20
C MET A 213 6.47 9.02 7.62
N ASP A 214 7.19 10.11 7.88
CA ASP A 214 7.04 10.90 9.09
C ASP A 214 5.69 11.63 9.07
N LYS A 215 4.80 11.27 10.01
CA LYS A 215 3.51 11.95 10.19
C LYS A 215 3.66 13.41 10.59
N GLY A 216 4.86 13.88 10.94
CA GLY A 216 5.19 15.28 11.19
C GLY A 216 5.26 16.14 9.92
N ALA A 217 5.46 15.56 8.73
CA ALA A 217 5.50 16.30 7.47
C ALA A 217 4.23 17.13 7.27
N SER A 218 4.37 18.32 6.68
CA SER A 218 3.20 19.16 6.40
C SER A 218 2.40 18.61 5.23
N THR A 219 1.08 18.78 5.28
CA THR A 219 0.19 18.42 4.16
C THR A 219 0.63 19.10 2.85
N ALA A 220 1.11 20.35 2.93
CA ALA A 220 1.59 21.08 1.77
C ALA A 220 2.85 20.47 1.14
N GLU A 221 3.82 20.01 1.94
CA GLU A 221 5.02 19.33 1.45
C GLU A 221 4.66 18.01 0.74
N ILE A 222 3.75 17.22 1.31
CA ILE A 222 3.34 15.93 0.74
C ILE A 222 2.60 16.14 -0.59
N ILE A 223 1.68 17.12 -0.64
CA ILE A 223 0.96 17.46 -1.89
C ILE A 223 1.94 17.98 -2.95
N ALA A 224 2.88 18.85 -2.58
CA ALA A 224 3.87 19.40 -3.51
C ALA A 224 4.77 18.29 -4.08
N PHE A 225 5.21 17.35 -3.23
CA PHE A 225 5.93 16.16 -3.65
C PHE A 225 5.11 15.33 -4.64
N CYS A 226 3.84 15.05 -4.32
CA CYS A 226 2.95 14.28 -5.17
C CYS A 226 2.74 14.93 -6.55
N LYS A 227 2.41 16.23 -6.59
CA LYS A 227 2.19 16.98 -7.85
C LYS A 227 3.47 17.15 -8.68
N LYS A 228 4.64 17.06 -8.06
CA LYS A 228 5.93 17.06 -8.78
C LYS A 228 6.14 15.76 -9.56
N HIS A 229 5.64 14.63 -9.06
CA HIS A 229 5.79 13.32 -9.68
C HIS A 229 4.67 13.00 -10.67
N TRP A 230 3.46 13.47 -10.39
CA TRP A 230 2.27 13.14 -11.17
C TRP A 230 1.74 14.38 -11.90
N THR A 231 1.94 14.42 -13.22
CA THR A 231 1.48 15.51 -14.10
C THR A 231 0.47 14.99 -15.13
N PRO A 232 -0.45 15.81 -15.68
CA PRO A 232 -1.39 15.34 -16.70
C PRO A 232 -0.74 14.67 -17.92
N VAL A 233 0.49 15.08 -18.25
CA VAL A 233 1.29 14.57 -19.37
C VAL A 233 1.83 13.17 -19.05
N ASP A 234 2.35 12.99 -17.84
CA ASP A 234 3.01 11.75 -17.40
C ASP A 234 2.04 10.77 -16.71
N TRP A 235 0.77 11.17 -16.55
CA TRP A 235 -0.28 10.34 -15.97
C TRP A 235 -1.00 9.54 -17.05
N PHE A 236 -0.36 8.44 -17.44
CA PHE A 236 -0.82 7.48 -18.43
C PHE A 236 -0.88 6.07 -17.83
N VAL A 237 -1.53 5.16 -18.55
CA VAL A 237 -1.53 3.73 -18.21
C VAL A 237 -0.18 3.17 -18.56
N GLN A 238 0.49 2.51 -17.61
CA GLN A 238 1.74 1.83 -17.94
C GLN A 238 1.41 0.76 -18.99
N ALA A 239 1.90 0.94 -20.22
CA ALA A 239 1.90 -0.16 -21.16
C ALA A 239 2.70 -1.28 -20.48
N ASP A 240 2.13 -2.49 -20.40
CA ASP A 240 2.85 -3.66 -19.95
C ASP A 240 4.13 -3.76 -20.81
N PHE A 241 5.25 -3.29 -20.27
CA PHE A 241 6.56 -3.51 -20.88
C PHE A 241 6.88 -4.97 -20.59
N GLU A 242 6.42 -5.85 -21.48
CA GLU A 242 6.86 -7.25 -21.56
C GLU A 242 8.38 -7.35 -21.81
#